data_AF-A0A6H0FWA9-F1
#
_entry.id   AF-A0A6H0FWA9-F1
#
_cell.length_a   1.000
_cell.length_b   1.000
_cell.length_c   1.000
_cell.angle_alpha   90.00
_cell.angle_beta   90.00
_cell.angle_gamma   90.00
#
_symmetry.space_group_name_H-M   'P 1'
#
loop_
_entity.id
_entity.type
_entity.pdbx_description
1 polymer ?
#
loop_
_entity_poly.entity_id
_entity_poly.type
_entity_poly.pdbx_seq_one_letter_code
_entity_poly.pdbx_strand_id
1 'polypeptide(L)'
;MIITSNLKKRKEMIKILEYQYMTLKLEVGDLKEKKQKADFKQQQDEYKYLNLLANFSEFKKRYGLTLDNHIYEENFILINKKYNDYIESKKTCIALQELLQQRLDALVIHKRKVDHLKDCIKKDELNIIFENI
;
A
#
# COMPACT_ATOMS: atom_id res chain seq x y z
N MET A 1 -41.40 15.41 17.40
CA MET A 1 -40.58 14.42 18.15
C MET A 1 -39.78 13.45 17.26
N ILE A 2 -40.24 13.09 16.05
CA ILE A 2 -39.51 12.16 15.17
C ILE A 2 -38.21 12.77 14.60
N ILE A 3 -38.25 14.05 14.21
CA ILE A 3 -37.09 14.77 13.64
C ILE A 3 -35.94 14.89 14.66
N THR A 4 -36.23 15.26 15.90
CA THR A 4 -35.25 15.33 17.00
C THR A 4 -34.66 13.97 17.38
N SER A 5 -35.47 12.90 17.34
CA SER A 5 -34.99 11.52 17.54
C SER A 5 -34.04 11.05 16.43
N ASN A 6 -34.38 11.34 15.17
CA ASN A 6 -33.54 11.01 14.01
C ASN A 6 -32.23 11.80 13.99
N LEU A 7 -32.26 13.09 14.35
CA LEU A 7 -31.06 13.93 14.48
C LEU A 7 -30.09 13.34 15.52
N LYS A 8 -30.60 12.92 16.69
CA LYS A 8 -29.79 12.29 17.74
C LYS A 8 -29.12 11.01 17.23
N LYS A 9 -29.87 10.14 16.52
CA LYS A 9 -29.32 8.91 15.92
C LYS A 9 -28.22 9.20 14.89
N ARG A 10 -28.42 10.18 14.02
CA ARG A 10 -27.42 10.60 13.00
C ARG A 10 -26.16 11.17 13.64
N LYS A 11 -26.29 11.96 14.72
CA LYS A 11 -25.16 12.50 15.50
C LYS A 11 -24.33 11.43 16.23
N GLU A 12 -24.91 10.30 16.60
CA GLU A 12 -24.12 9.17 17.12
C GLU A 12 -23.46 8.38 15.97
N MET A 13 -24.18 8.18 14.87
CA MET A 13 -23.66 7.43 13.72
C MET A 13 -22.47 8.13 13.05
N ILE A 14 -22.45 9.46 13.01
CA ILE A 14 -21.32 10.21 12.46
C ILE A 14 -20.04 9.99 13.27
N LYS A 15 -20.10 9.93 14.60
CA LYS A 15 -18.92 9.66 15.44
C LYS A 15 -18.30 8.31 15.11
N ILE A 16 -19.13 7.29 14.89
CA ILE A 16 -18.68 5.94 14.49
C ILE A 16 -18.00 5.99 13.12
N LEU A 17 -18.60 6.68 12.15
CA LEU A 17 -18.04 6.79 10.80
C LEU A 17 -16.73 7.60 10.79
N GLU A 18 -16.63 8.66 11.59
CA GLU A 18 -15.40 9.43 11.76
C GLU A 18 -14.29 8.59 12.39
N TYR A 19 -14.61 7.78 13.40
CA TYR A 19 -13.66 6.84 13.99
C TYR A 19 -13.16 5.79 12.97
N GLN A 20 -14.08 5.20 12.20
CA GLN A 20 -13.72 4.24 11.13
C GLN A 20 -12.83 4.90 10.07
N TYR A 21 -13.16 6.12 9.66
CA TYR A 21 -12.36 6.88 8.71
C TYR A 21 -10.94 7.16 9.23
N MET A 22 -10.82 7.55 10.51
CA MET A 22 -9.51 7.80 11.13
C MET A 22 -8.68 6.53 11.26
N THR A 23 -9.29 5.41 11.62
CA THR A 23 -8.62 4.10 11.68
C THR A 23 -8.08 3.70 10.31
N LEU A 24 -8.91 3.81 9.27
CA LEU A 24 -8.51 3.51 7.89
C LEU A 24 -7.41 4.44 7.38
N LYS A 25 -7.41 5.71 7.81
CA LYS A 25 -6.36 6.68 7.48
C LYS A 25 -5.01 6.26 8.07
N LEU A 26 -4.98 5.75 9.30
CA LEU A 26 -3.78 5.20 9.93
C LEU A 26 -3.29 3.96 9.19
N GLU A 27 -4.18 3.01 8.88
CA GLU A 27 -3.83 1.81 8.12
C GLU A 27 -3.22 2.13 6.75
N VAL A 28 -3.77 3.12 6.03
CA VAL A 28 -3.20 3.62 4.77
C VAL A 28 -1.80 4.22 4.99
N GLY A 29 -1.58 4.92 6.10
CA GLY A 29 -0.26 5.44 6.49
C GLY A 29 0.76 4.32 6.66
N ASP A 30 0.42 3.30 7.45
CA ASP A 30 1.28 2.14 7.70
C ASP A 30 1.58 1.37 6.40
N LEU A 31 0.57 1.21 5.53
CA LEU A 31 0.75 0.55 4.23
C LEU A 31 1.67 1.34 3.30
N LYS A 32 1.60 2.68 3.31
CA LYS A 32 2.54 3.51 2.54
C LYS A 32 3.97 3.32 3.01
N GLU A 33 4.21 3.28 4.32
CA GLU A 33 5.54 3.05 4.87
C GLU A 33 6.06 1.65 4.51
N LYS A 34 5.23 0.61 4.66
CA LYS A 34 5.57 -0.76 4.26
C LYS A 34 5.90 -0.85 2.78
N LYS A 35 5.11 -0.19 1.93
CA LYS A 35 5.33 -0.13 0.48
C LYS A 35 6.65 0.56 0.14
N GLN A 36 6.96 1.68 0.78
CA GLN A 36 8.24 2.37 0.59
C GLN A 36 9.44 1.49 0.96
N LYS A 37 9.35 0.76 2.08
CA LYS A 37 10.40 -0.21 2.48
C LYS A 37 10.54 -1.36 1.48
N ALA A 38 9.42 -1.85 0.93
CA ALA A 38 9.42 -2.89 -0.09
C ALA A 38 10.03 -2.39 -1.41
N ASP A 39 9.70 -1.17 -1.85
CA ASP A 39 10.29 -0.54 -3.03
C ASP A 39 11.82 -0.44 -2.91
N PHE A 40 12.30 0.03 -1.75
CA PHE A 40 13.73 0.12 -1.48
C PHE A 40 14.42 -1.26 -1.52
N LYS A 41 13.78 -2.27 -0.91
CA LYS A 41 14.28 -3.64 -0.94
C LYS A 41 14.35 -4.19 -2.37
N GLN A 42 13.32 -3.95 -3.17
CA GLN A 42 13.29 -4.37 -4.58
C GLN A 42 14.44 -3.75 -5.37
N GLN A 43 14.66 -2.43 -5.22
CA GLN A 43 15.79 -1.74 -5.87
C GLN A 43 17.14 -2.32 -5.42
N GLN A 44 17.28 -2.64 -4.14
CA GLN A 44 18.49 -3.23 -3.60
C GLN A 44 18.76 -4.62 -4.19
N ASP A 45 17.73 -5.46 -4.29
CA ASP A 45 17.85 -6.82 -4.81
C ASP A 45 18.07 -6.83 -6.32
N GLU A 46 17.45 -5.90 -7.06
CA GLU A 46 17.73 -5.63 -8.48
C GLU A 46 19.19 -5.23 -8.70
N TYR A 47 19.68 -4.27 -7.92
CA TYR A 47 21.07 -3.82 -8.01
C TYR A 47 22.06 -4.96 -7.75
N LYS A 48 21.84 -5.77 -6.70
CA LYS A 48 22.69 -6.93 -6.39
C LYS A 48 22.70 -7.93 -7.55
N TYR A 49 21.54 -8.21 -8.14
CA TYR A 49 21.43 -9.12 -9.28
C TYR A 49 22.16 -8.60 -10.52
N LEU A 50 21.93 -7.34 -10.91
CA LEU A 50 22.58 -6.72 -12.06
C LEU A 50 24.10 -6.62 -11.89
N ASN A 51 24.56 -6.26 -10.70
CA ASN A 51 26.00 -6.20 -10.41
C ASN A 51 26.64 -7.60 -10.49
N LEU A 52 25.97 -8.63 -9.99
CA LEU A 52 26.44 -10.01 -10.12
C LEU A 52 26.55 -10.44 -11.60
N LEU A 53 25.55 -10.12 -12.43
CA LEU A 53 25.60 -10.39 -13.87
C LEU A 53 26.76 -9.65 -14.56
N ALA A 54 27.00 -8.39 -14.21
CA ALA A 54 28.10 -7.60 -14.75
C ALA A 54 29.47 -8.24 -14.40
N ASN A 55 29.65 -8.59 -13.13
CA ASN A 55 30.87 -9.26 -12.64
C ASN A 55 31.09 -10.60 -13.33
N PHE A 56 30.03 -11.41 -13.48
CA PHE A 56 30.13 -12.70 -14.16
C PHE A 56 30.44 -12.55 -15.65
N SER A 57 29.86 -11.56 -16.32
CA SER A 57 30.16 -11.23 -17.72
C SER A 57 31.64 -10.85 -17.90
N GLU A 58 32.17 -10.02 -17.01
CA GLU A 58 33.58 -9.64 -17.02
C GLU A 58 34.52 -10.82 -16.73
N PHE A 59 34.16 -11.65 -15.75
CA PHE A 59 34.89 -12.88 -15.42
C PHE A 59 34.94 -13.83 -16.61
N LYS A 60 33.80 -14.08 -17.27
CA LYS A 60 33.73 -14.90 -18.49
C LYS A 60 34.57 -14.31 -19.63
N LYS A 61 34.61 -12.99 -19.80
CA LYS A 61 35.48 -12.35 -20.82
C LYS A 61 36.96 -12.60 -20.54
N ARG A 62 37.38 -12.54 -19.27
CA ARG A 62 38.80 -12.67 -18.88
C ARG A 62 39.30 -14.12 -18.84
N TYR A 63 38.44 -15.08 -18.50
CA TYR A 63 38.84 -16.44 -18.18
C TYR A 63 37.98 -17.54 -18.85
N GLY A 64 37.17 -17.16 -19.83
CA GLY A 64 36.10 -17.96 -20.44
C GLY A 64 36.45 -19.36 -20.95
N LEU A 65 37.73 -19.62 -21.22
CA LEU A 65 38.25 -20.87 -21.79
C LEU A 65 39.19 -21.62 -20.85
N THR A 66 39.53 -21.05 -19.69
CA THR A 66 40.57 -21.56 -18.78
C THR A 66 40.03 -21.98 -17.41
N LEU A 67 38.73 -21.77 -17.15
CA LEU A 67 38.11 -22.08 -15.88
C LEU A 67 37.50 -23.47 -15.83
N ASP A 68 37.55 -24.06 -14.64
CA ASP A 68 36.88 -25.31 -14.30
C ASP A 68 35.34 -25.15 -14.39
N ASN A 69 34.66 -26.17 -14.90
CA ASN A 69 33.20 -26.25 -14.99
C ASN A 69 32.52 -26.07 -13.63
N HIS A 70 33.16 -26.52 -12.55
CA HIS A 70 32.61 -26.35 -11.19
C HIS A 70 32.40 -24.86 -10.83
N ILE A 71 33.32 -23.99 -11.23
CA ILE A 71 33.23 -22.55 -10.97
C ILE A 71 32.07 -21.93 -11.75
N TYR A 72 31.77 -22.42 -12.96
CA TYR A 72 30.60 -21.97 -13.72
C TYR A 72 29.28 -22.39 -13.06
N GLU A 73 29.19 -23.62 -12.56
CA GLU A 73 28.00 -24.12 -11.86
C GLU A 73 27.69 -23.34 -10.58
N GLU A 74 28.69 -23.07 -9.74
CA GLU A 74 28.51 -22.28 -8.53
C GLU A 74 28.01 -20.87 -8.83
N ASN A 75 28.59 -20.21 -9.84
CA ASN A 75 28.14 -18.89 -10.26
C ASN A 75 26.72 -18.91 -10.81
N PHE A 76 26.33 -19.95 -11.57
CA PHE A 76 24.97 -20.11 -12.07
C PHE A 76 23.95 -20.28 -10.94
N ILE A 77 24.26 -21.09 -9.93
CA ILE A 77 23.43 -21.25 -8.73
C ILE A 77 23.25 -19.91 -8.01
N LEU A 78 24.33 -19.15 -7.84
CA LEU A 78 24.29 -17.85 -7.19
C LEU A 78 23.46 -16.82 -7.97
N ILE A 79 23.61 -16.77 -9.30
CA ILE A 79 22.82 -15.90 -10.19
C ILE A 79 21.34 -16.23 -10.07
N ASN A 80 20.96 -17.51 -10.15
CA ASN A 80 19.56 -17.92 -10.01
C ASN A 80 18.98 -17.57 -8.64
N LYS A 81 19.76 -17.73 -7.57
CA LYS A 81 19.33 -17.32 -6.23
C LYS A 81 19.02 -15.83 -6.16
N LYS A 82 19.92 -14.98 -6.69
CA LYS A 82 19.71 -13.52 -6.71
C LYS A 82 18.59 -13.07 -7.63
N TYR A 83 18.40 -13.76 -8.75
CA TYR A 83 17.25 -13.53 -9.61
C TYR A 83 15.93 -13.82 -8.87
N ASN A 84 15.84 -14.96 -8.17
CA ASN A 84 14.65 -15.32 -7.41
C ASN A 84 14.38 -14.33 -6.26
N ASP A 85 15.42 -13.91 -5.53
CA ASP A 85 15.31 -12.86 -4.49
C ASP A 85 14.67 -11.58 -5.08
N TYR A 86 15.15 -11.13 -6.26
CA TYR A 86 14.60 -9.97 -6.97
C TYR A 86 13.14 -10.19 -7.39
N ILE A 87 12.81 -11.33 -7.99
CA ILE A 87 11.43 -11.63 -8.42
C ILE A 87 10.46 -11.65 -7.25
N GLU A 88 10.82 -12.26 -6.12
CA GLU A 88 9.98 -12.28 -4.91
C GLU A 88 9.81 -10.88 -4.30
N SER A 89 10.87 -10.06 -4.29
CA SER A 89 10.78 -8.67 -3.84
C SER A 89 9.82 -7.84 -4.72
N LYS A 90 9.86 -8.04 -6.04
CA LYS A 90 8.99 -7.38 -7.02
C LYS A 90 7.53 -7.81 -6.85
N LYS A 91 7.24 -9.09 -6.65
CA LYS A 91 5.89 -9.59 -6.36
C LYS A 91 5.33 -8.95 -5.09
N THR A 92 6.15 -8.85 -4.05
CA THR A 92 5.77 -8.23 -2.77
C THR A 92 5.40 -6.75 -2.95
N CYS A 93 6.20 -6.00 -3.72
CA CYS A 93 5.90 -4.61 -4.04
C CYS A 93 4.56 -4.45 -4.76
N ILE A 94 4.28 -5.27 -5.79
CA ILE A 94 3.03 -5.26 -6.55
C ILE A 94 1.83 -5.54 -5.63
N ALA A 95 1.90 -6.60 -4.82
CA ALA A 95 0.83 -6.96 -3.89
C ALA A 95 0.54 -5.83 -2.87
N LEU A 96 1.59 -5.18 -2.36
CA LEU A 96 1.42 -4.02 -1.46
C LEU A 96 0.81 -2.81 -2.18
N GLN A 97 1.16 -2.57 -3.44
CA GLN A 97 0.59 -1.49 -4.24
C GLN A 97 -0.91 -1.71 -4.49
N GLU A 98 -1.31 -2.94 -4.85
CA GLU A 98 -2.71 -3.30 -5.05
C GLU A 98 -3.53 -3.14 -3.75
N LEU A 99 -3.00 -3.65 -2.63
CA LEU A 99 -3.64 -3.52 -1.33
C LEU A 99 -3.78 -2.04 -0.90
N LEU A 100 -2.73 -1.25 -1.11
CA LEU A 100 -2.75 0.18 -0.81
C LEU A 100 -3.82 0.91 -1.64
N GLN A 101 -3.95 0.58 -2.92
CA GLN A 101 -4.95 1.16 -3.80
C GLN A 101 -6.37 0.86 -3.29
N GLN A 102 -6.66 -0.41 -2.97
CA GLN A 102 -7.97 -0.81 -2.41
C GLN A 102 -8.31 -0.05 -1.12
N ARG A 103 -7.33 0.14 -0.23
CA ARG A 103 -7.52 0.87 1.03
C ARG A 103 -7.71 2.37 0.81
N LEU A 104 -7.02 2.96 -0.15
CA LEU A 104 -7.23 4.36 -0.54
C LEU A 104 -8.63 4.58 -1.10
N ASP A 105 -9.12 3.68 -1.95
CA ASP A 105 -10.47 3.76 -2.51
C ASP A 105 -11.52 3.67 -1.40
N ALA A 106 -11.35 2.73 -0.47
CA ALA A 106 -12.22 2.62 0.71
C ALA A 106 -12.18 3.90 1.57
N LEU A 107 -11.00 4.52 1.74
CA LEU A 107 -10.84 5.76 2.51
C LEU A 107 -11.62 6.92 1.88
N VAL A 108 -11.56 7.06 0.56
CA VAL A 108 -12.32 8.07 -0.19
C VAL A 108 -13.83 7.84 -0.01
N ILE A 109 -14.29 6.60 -0.12
CA ILE A 109 -15.71 6.25 0.08
C ILE A 109 -16.16 6.60 1.51
N HIS A 110 -15.37 6.25 2.52
CA HIS A 110 -15.68 6.57 3.92
C HIS A 110 -15.73 8.08 4.17
N LYS A 111 -14.78 8.84 3.61
CA LYS A 111 -14.79 10.30 3.70
C LYS A 111 -16.09 10.88 3.14
N ARG A 112 -16.49 10.45 1.93
CA ARG A 112 -17.74 10.90 1.30
C ARG A 112 -18.98 10.58 2.13
N LYS A 113 -19.02 9.41 2.80
CA LYS A 113 -20.12 9.05 3.71
C LYS A 113 -20.18 9.98 4.92
N VAL A 114 -19.04 10.30 5.52
CA VAL A 114 -18.94 11.25 6.65
C VAL A 114 -19.43 12.62 6.19
N ASP A 115 -18.92 13.13 5.07
CA ASP A 115 -19.28 14.45 4.54
C ASP A 115 -20.79 14.54 4.24
N HIS A 116 -21.34 13.55 3.55
CA HIS A 116 -22.79 13.49 3.28
C HIS A 116 -23.63 13.46 4.56
N LEU A 117 -23.20 12.72 5.59
CA LEU A 117 -23.94 12.67 6.85
C LEU A 117 -23.85 14.01 7.61
N LYS A 118 -22.71 14.72 7.53
CA LYS A 118 -22.58 16.10 8.07
C LYS A 118 -23.58 17.04 7.42
N ASP A 119 -23.70 16.99 6.10
CA ASP A 119 -24.65 17.83 5.36
C ASP A 119 -26.10 17.52 5.75
N CYS A 120 -26.44 16.23 5.89
CA CYS A 120 -27.76 15.82 6.36
C CYS A 120 -28.07 16.32 7.77
N ILE A 121 -27.12 16.19 8.71
CA ILE A 121 -27.27 16.69 10.08
C ILE A 121 -27.47 18.20 10.09
N LYS A 122 -26.66 18.95 9.33
CA LYS A 122 -26.76 20.41 9.23
C LYS A 122 -28.12 20.84 8.68
N LYS A 123 -28.63 20.13 7.66
CA LYS A 123 -29.97 20.39 7.10
C LYS A 123 -31.07 20.13 8.13
N ASP A 124 -30.99 19.02 8.85
CA ASP A 124 -31.97 18.68 9.90
C ASP A 124 -31.93 19.71 11.05
N GLU A 125 -30.74 20.19 11.44
CA GLU A 125 -30.59 21.25 12.44
C GLU A 125 -31.22 22.57 12.00
N LEU A 126 -31.00 22.98 10.75
CA LEU A 126 -31.63 24.16 10.17
C LEU A 126 -33.16 24.02 10.15
N ASN A 127 -33.67 22.87 9.70
CA ASN A 127 -35.11 22.62 9.64
C ASN A 127 -35.77 22.72 11.03
N ILE A 128 -35.14 22.18 12.08
CA ILE A 128 -35.67 22.30 13.45
C ILE A 128 -35.70 23.77 13.90
N ILE A 129 -34.71 24.58 13.52
CA ILE A 129 -34.69 26.01 13.88
C ILE A 129 -35.84 26.75 13.17
N PHE A 130 -36.08 26.46 11.89
CA PHE A 130 -37.12 27.13 11.09
C PHE A 130 -38.54 26.59 11.33
N GLU A 131 -38.73 25.34 11.76
CA GLU A 131 -40.04 24.79 12.16
C GLU A 131 -40.50 25.30 13.56
N ASN A 132 -39.60 25.89 14.34
CA ASN A 132 -39.89 26.47 15.67
C ASN A 132 -40.05 28.01 15.65
N ILE A 133 -40.25 28.62 14.47
CA ILE A 133 -40.65 30.02 14.26
C ILE A 133 -42.10 30.02 13.77
#